data_AF-A0A2A5RLS1-F1
#
_entry.id   AF-A0A2A5RLS1-F1
#
_cell.length_a   1.000
_cell.length_b   1.000
_cell.length_c   1.000
_cell.angle_alpha   90.00
_cell.angle_beta   90.00
_cell.angle_gamma   90.00
#
_symmetry.space_group_name_H-M   'P 1'
#
loop_
_entity.id
_entity.type
_entity.pdbx_description
1 polymer ?
#
loop_
_entity_poly.entity_id
_entity_poly.type
_entity_poly.pdbx_seq_one_letter_code
_entity_poly.pdbx_strand_id
1 'polypeptide(L)' 'MIIKYVFDIVKTQKINGGHKLMAVPARHTSSAKKNRRRTHYKLTAPTVKFDEATGDYSRSHRVSLKGYYKGRQVRDAK' A
#
# COMPACT_ATOMS: atom_id res chain seq x y z
N MET A 1 3.96 -18.55 41.96
CA MET A 1 3.22 -17.40 41.41
C MET A 1 3.55 -16.07 42.11
N ILE A 2 4.79 -15.83 42.54
CA ILE A 2 5.17 -14.62 43.32
C ILE A 2 6.19 -13.75 42.56
N ILE A 3 6.95 -14.32 41.61
CA ILE A 3 8.01 -13.58 40.88
C ILE A 3 7.47 -12.85 39.64
N LYS A 4 6.20 -13.08 39.25
CA LYS A 4 5.54 -12.36 38.15
C LYS A 4 4.89 -11.04 38.55
N TYR A 5 4.90 -10.68 39.84
CA TYR A 5 4.08 -9.57 40.37
C TYR A 5 4.86 -8.30 40.72
N VAL A 6 6.20 -8.29 40.63
CA VAL A 6 7.02 -7.14 41.09
C VAL A 6 7.76 -6.41 39.96
N PHE A 7 7.89 -7.00 38.77
CA PHE A 7 8.65 -6.37 37.66
C PHE A 7 7.81 -5.74 36.54
N ASP A 8 6.47 -5.79 36.64
CA ASP A 8 5.55 -5.12 35.70
C ASP A 8 4.92 -3.82 36.26
N ILE A 9 5.32 -3.38 37.47
CA ILE A 9 4.74 -2.21 38.19
C ILE A 9 5.73 -1.03 38.33
N VAL A 10 6.81 -0.96 37.53
CA VAL A 10 7.76 0.18 37.56
C VAL A 10 7.81 0.95 36.23
N LYS A 11 6.75 0.91 35.42
CA LYS A 11 6.63 1.78 34.23
C LYS A 11 5.25 2.39 34.01
N THR A 12 4.46 2.57 35.06
CA THR A 12 3.28 3.43 35.01
C THR A 12 3.32 4.49 36.10
N GLN A 13 3.06 5.73 35.66
CA GLN A 13 2.77 6.94 36.43
C GLN A 13 3.95 7.72 37.06
N LYS A 14 4.52 8.63 36.25
CA LYS A 14 4.76 10.00 36.74
C LYS A 14 4.45 11.00 35.63
N ILE A 15 3.17 11.36 35.58
CA ILE A 15 2.68 12.61 34.98
C ILE A 15 3.18 13.76 35.85
N ASN A 16 3.80 14.77 35.22
CA ASN A 16 3.79 16.20 35.58
C ASN A 16 4.72 16.96 34.61
N GLY A 17 4.15 17.59 33.58
CA GLY A 17 4.89 18.53 32.72
C GLY A 17 4.62 18.44 31.21
N GLY A 18 3.40 18.75 30.79
CA GLY A 18 3.11 19.73 29.71
C GLY A 18 3.75 19.67 28.32
N HIS A 19 4.50 18.65 27.91
CA HIS A 19 4.92 18.50 26.50
C HIS A 19 4.41 17.19 25.93
N LYS A 20 3.60 17.29 24.87
CA LYS A 20 3.05 16.18 24.07
C LYS A 20 4.18 15.18 23.77
N LEU A 21 4.20 14.08 24.50
CA LEU A 21 5.09 12.94 24.31
C LEU A 21 4.80 12.38 22.91
N MET A 22 5.62 12.76 21.94
CA MET A 22 5.48 12.25 20.59
C MET A 22 5.88 10.77 20.59
N ALA A 23 5.10 9.92 19.91
CA ALA A 23 5.46 8.52 19.76
C ALA A 23 6.76 8.40 18.94
N VAL A 24 7.84 8.01 19.60
CA VAL A 24 9.16 7.80 18.97
C VAL A 24 9.46 6.29 18.98
N PRO A 25 10.00 5.72 17.88
CA PRO A 25 10.43 4.33 17.87
C PRO A 25 11.53 4.10 18.91
N ALA A 26 11.31 3.14 19.81
CA ALA A 26 12.30 2.82 20.84
C ALA A 26 13.61 2.23 20.28
N ARG A 27 13.58 1.60 19.10
CA ARG A 27 14.72 0.89 18.48
C ARG A 27 14.66 0.91 16.96
N HIS A 28 15.83 0.79 16.31
CA HIS A 28 15.93 0.59 14.87
C HIS A 28 15.30 -0.75 14.43
N THR A 29 14.54 -0.73 13.34
CA THR A 29 13.94 -1.95 12.80
C THR A 29 14.95 -2.70 11.92
N SER A 30 15.21 -3.97 12.22
CA SER A 30 16.12 -4.80 11.39
C SER A 30 15.69 -4.84 9.93
N SER A 31 16.66 -5.00 9.01
CA SER A 31 16.41 -5.11 7.57
C SER A 31 15.41 -6.22 7.24
N ALA A 32 15.53 -7.38 7.90
CA ALA A 32 14.59 -8.49 7.77
C ALA A 32 13.16 -8.12 8.22
N LYS A 33 12.97 -7.38 9.32
CA LYS A 33 11.64 -6.92 9.77
C LYS A 33 11.06 -5.86 8.83
N LYS A 34 11.90 -4.95 8.32
CA LYS A 34 11.53 -3.95 7.31
C LYS A 34 11.08 -4.62 6.01
N ASN A 35 11.84 -5.59 5.50
CA ASN A 35 11.53 -6.29 4.26
C ASN A 35 10.25 -7.13 4.38
N ARG A 36 10.07 -7.84 5.51
CA ARG A 36 8.81 -8.55 5.82
C ARG A 36 7.60 -7.62 5.86
N ARG A 37 7.74 -6.40 6.38
CA ARG A 37 6.65 -5.41 6.35
C ARG A 37 6.32 -4.93 4.93
N ARG A 38 7.30 -4.96 4.01
CA ARG A 38 7.15 -4.52 2.61
C ARG A 38 6.74 -5.65 1.64
N THR A 39 6.49 -6.87 2.11
CA THR A 39 6.11 -8.02 1.24
C THR A 39 4.84 -7.77 0.44
N HIS A 40 3.91 -7.00 1.01
CA HIS A 40 2.64 -6.66 0.37
C HIS A 40 2.73 -5.40 -0.51
N TYR A 41 3.86 -4.68 -0.51
CA TYR A 41 4.06 -3.45 -1.29
C TYR A 41 4.52 -3.76 -2.71
N LYS A 42 3.80 -4.66 -3.38
CA LYS A 42 4.04 -5.00 -4.78
C LYS A 42 3.11 -4.20 -5.68
N LEU A 43 3.63 -3.72 -6.80
CA LEU A 43 2.82 -3.12 -7.85
C LEU A 43 1.99 -4.22 -8.51
N THR A 44 0.69 -3.97 -8.68
CA THR A 44 -0.19 -4.88 -9.41
C THR A 44 -0.19 -4.47 -10.87
N ALA A 45 0.17 -5.41 -11.75
CA ALA A 45 0.13 -5.17 -13.19
C ALA A 45 -1.32 -4.90 -13.63
N PRO A 46 -1.56 -3.88 -14.47
CA PRO A 46 -2.91 -3.63 -14.98
C PRO A 46 -3.33 -4.76 -15.92
N THR A 47 -4.61 -5.13 -15.87
CA THR A 47 -5.19 -6.05 -16.85
C THR A 47 -5.36 -5.34 -18.18
N VAL A 48 -4.67 -5.83 -19.22
CA VAL A 48 -4.72 -5.31 -20.58
C VAL A 48 -5.22 -6.43 -21.50
N LYS A 49 -6.11 -6.09 -22.44
CA LYS A 49 -6.63 -6.98 -23.48
C LYS A 49 -6.09 -6.55 -24.84
N PHE A 50 -5.79 -7.52 -25.68
CA PHE A 50 -5.44 -7.32 -27.07
C PHE A 50 -6.70 -7.42 -27.93
N ASP A 51 -6.83 -6.52 -28.91
CA ASP A 51 -7.91 -6.51 -29.91
C ASP A 51 -7.32 -6.83 -31.29
N GLU A 52 -7.66 -8.00 -31.85
CA GLU A 52 -7.16 -8.48 -33.15
C GLU A 52 -7.64 -7.64 -34.33
N ALA A 53 -8.84 -7.05 -34.25
CA ALA A 53 -9.41 -6.29 -35.36
C ALA A 53 -8.74 -4.92 -35.52
N THR A 54 -8.32 -4.32 -34.41
CA THR A 54 -7.73 -2.96 -34.39
C THR A 54 -6.20 -2.98 -34.17
N GLY A 55 -5.66 -4.13 -33.75
CA GLY A 55 -4.25 -4.32 -33.40
C GLY A 55 -3.82 -3.55 -32.14
N ASP A 56 -4.77 -3.18 -31.28
CA ASP A 56 -4.56 -2.29 -30.14
C ASP A 56 -4.64 -3.00 -28.80
N TYR A 57 -3.92 -2.46 -27.82
CA TYR A 57 -4.06 -2.83 -26.43
C TYR A 57 -5.03 -1.90 -25.72
N SER A 58 -6.08 -2.47 -25.12
CA SER A 58 -7.06 -1.71 -24.34
C SER A 58 -7.26 -2.30 -22.95
N ARG A 59 -7.74 -1.47 -22.02
CA ARG A 59 -8.16 -1.93 -20.69
C ARG A 59 -9.67 -2.09 -20.69
N SER A 60 -10.16 -3.09 -19.96
CA SER A 60 -11.59 -3.33 -19.83
C SER A 60 -12.34 -2.04 -19.43
N HIS A 61 -13.50 -1.81 -20.06
CA HIS A 61 -14.38 -0.65 -19.84
C HIS A 61 -13.76 0.72 -20.17
N ARG A 62 -12.70 0.77 -20.97
CA ARG A 62 -12.10 2.01 -21.46
C ARG A 62 -11.99 2.02 -22.98
N VAL A 63 -11.96 3.22 -23.53
CA VAL A 63 -11.76 3.45 -24.98
C VAL A 63 -10.27 3.23 -25.29
N SER A 64 -9.98 2.61 -26.44
CA SER A 64 -8.60 2.43 -26.93
C SER A 64 -7.95 3.76 -27.29
N LEU A 65 -6.62 3.76 -27.50
CA LEU A 65 -5.91 4.96 -27.93
C LEU A 65 -6.39 5.46 -29.29
N LYS A 66 -6.71 4.54 -30.21
CA LYS A 66 -7.30 4.85 -31.52
C LYS A 66 -8.78 5.28 -31.47
N GLY A 67 -9.38 5.41 -30.28
CA GLY A 67 -10.75 5.90 -30.13
C GLY A 67 -11.85 4.85 -30.26
N TYR A 68 -11.51 3.56 -30.26
CA TYR A 68 -12.46 2.46 -30.44
C TYR A 68 -12.97 1.89 -29.11
N TYR A 69 -14.25 1.52 -29.05
CA TYR A 69 -14.86 0.75 -27.98
C TYR A 69 -15.93 -0.19 -28.54
N LYS A 70 -15.84 -1.49 -28.21
CA LYS A 70 -16.76 -2.52 -28.71
C LYS A 70 -16.91 -2.49 -30.25
N GLY A 71 -15.81 -2.28 -30.98
CA GLY A 71 -15.78 -2.24 -32.44
C GLY A 71 -16.40 -0.99 -33.07
N ARG A 72 -16.77 0.04 -32.30
CA ARG A 72 -17.26 1.32 -32.81
C ARG A 72 -16.27 2.43 -32.47
N GLN A 73 -16.09 3.36 -33.40
CA GLN A 73 -15.33 4.59 -33.16
C GLN A 73 -16.20 5.52 -32.30
N VAL A 74 -15.72 5.84 -31.09
CA VAL A 74 -16.43 6.68 -30.12
C VAL A 74 -15.80 8.07 -30.01
N ARG A 75 -14.53 8.20 -30.38
CA ARG A 75 -13.82 9.48 -30.45
C ARG A 75 -12.93 9.52 -31.69
N ASP A 76 -12.75 10.71 -32.25
CA ASP A 76 -11.71 10.95 -33.21
C ASP A 76 -10.35 10.66 -32.55
N ALA A 77 -9.51 9.88 -33.24
CA ALA A 77 -8.17 9.59 -32.78
C ALA A 77 -7.40 10.91 -32.68
N LYS A 78 -6.81 11.16 -31.52
CA LYS A 78 -6.00 12.35 -31.28
C LYS A 78 -4.54 12.08 -31.61
#